data_AF-R7TXQ3-F1
#
_entry.id   AF-R7TXQ3-F1
#
_cell.length_a   1.000
_cell.length_b   1.000
_cell.length_c   1.000
_cell.angle_alpha   90.00
_cell.angle_beta   90.00
_cell.angle_gamma   90.00
#
_symmetry.space_group_name_H-M   'P 1'
#
loop_
_entity.id
_entity.type
_entity.pdbx_description
1 polymer ?
#
loop_
_entity_poly.entity_id
_entity_poly.type
_entity_poly.pdbx_seq_one_letter_code
_entity_poly.pdbx_strand_id
1 'polypeptide(L)'
;MLGMLATFAALSISGIPFAGPVGAARVGFTEDEGYILNPTFEQLKKSELDMVVAGTRDAVLMVESEAQELTEDEMLGAVLFAQQEYQVAIQAIQEFAAEVGKPAWDWQPEAEKTAVKEAVAAAFEQKIRDAYAVTIKQDRTNTLSALRTEAEAMLVGEEEGKFSADDVQSYFSKLEKSVVRGNIISGQPRIDGRDSKTVRPINVEVGLLKKTHGSALFTRGETQAIVTTTLGTARDAQFIDALEGESRDPFMLHYNFPPFSVGECGRMGPPGRREIGHGRLARRGIQAVLPTDEEFPYTIRVVSEITESNGSSSMASVCGSSLALMDA
;
A
#
# COMPACT_ATOMS: atom_id res chain seq x y z
N MET A 1 -14.62 12.10 0.89
CA MET A 1 -14.84 12.52 2.30
C MET A 1 -16.12 11.98 2.90
N LEU A 2 -17.30 12.36 2.43
CA LEU A 2 -18.59 11.96 3.04
C LEU A 2 -18.75 10.44 3.23
N GLY A 3 -18.38 9.63 2.23
CA GLY A 3 -18.45 8.17 2.34
C GLY A 3 -17.58 7.58 3.46
N MET A 4 -16.45 8.21 3.79
CA MET A 4 -15.59 7.77 4.90
C MET A 4 -16.26 8.10 6.24
N LEU A 5 -16.66 9.35 6.45
CA LEU A 5 -17.31 9.78 7.69
C LEU A 5 -18.62 9.01 7.96
N ALA A 6 -19.43 8.78 6.92
CA ALA A 6 -20.64 7.97 7.04
C ALA A 6 -20.32 6.53 7.44
N THR A 7 -19.27 5.93 6.88
CA THR A 7 -18.82 4.58 7.26
C THR A 7 -18.36 4.53 8.72
N PHE A 8 -17.59 5.54 9.15
CA PHE A 8 -17.09 5.62 10.52
C PHE A 8 -18.23 5.81 11.53
N ALA A 9 -19.20 6.66 11.20
CA ALA A 9 -20.42 6.83 12.00
C ALA A 9 -21.23 5.53 12.07
N ALA A 10 -21.46 4.88 10.93
CA ALA A 10 -22.21 3.62 10.87
C ALA A 10 -21.56 2.51 11.71
N LEU A 11 -20.24 2.36 11.66
CA LEU A 11 -19.51 1.41 12.50
C LEU A 11 -19.64 1.78 13.98
N SER A 12 -19.52 3.06 14.32
CA SER A 12 -19.59 3.54 15.71
C SER A 12 -20.96 3.30 16.37
N ILE A 13 -22.05 3.30 15.59
CA ILE A 13 -23.40 3.01 16.11
C ILE A 13 -23.80 1.53 16.02
N SER A 14 -22.97 0.68 15.39
CA SER A 14 -23.35 -0.69 15.05
C SER A 14 -23.34 -1.67 16.24
N GLY A 15 -22.54 -1.37 17.26
CA GLY A 15 -22.19 -2.29 18.35
C GLY A 15 -21.08 -3.29 18.01
N ILE A 16 -20.64 -3.38 16.75
CA ILE A 16 -19.56 -4.28 16.31
C ILE A 16 -18.24 -3.85 16.99
N PRO A 17 -17.34 -4.78 17.38
CA PRO A 17 -16.02 -4.44 17.91
C PRO A 17 -15.23 -3.57 16.93
N PHE A 18 -15.10 -2.29 17.25
CA PHE A 18 -14.45 -1.29 16.42
C PHE A 18 -13.70 -0.29 17.30
N ALA A 19 -12.38 -0.22 17.16
CA ALA A 19 -11.51 0.69 17.90
C ALA A 19 -11.48 2.12 17.29
N GLY A 20 -12.66 2.63 16.93
CA GLY A 20 -12.86 4.00 16.45
C GLY A 20 -13.32 4.95 17.57
N PRO A 21 -13.94 6.09 17.22
CA PRO A 21 -14.22 6.54 15.86
C PRO A 21 -12.98 7.05 15.13
N VAL A 22 -13.10 7.11 13.81
CA VAL A 22 -12.08 7.62 12.89
C VAL A 22 -12.61 8.92 12.30
N GLY A 23 -11.74 9.91 12.15
CA GLY A 23 -11.97 11.14 11.41
C GLY A 23 -11.29 11.08 10.06
N ALA A 24 -11.71 11.96 9.15
CA ALA A 24 -10.97 12.18 7.93
C ALA A 24 -11.13 13.63 7.45
N ALA A 25 -10.07 14.16 6.85
CA ALA A 25 -10.06 15.46 6.21
C ALA A 25 -9.36 15.37 4.85
N ARG A 26 -9.79 16.20 3.91
CA ARG A 26 -9.00 16.54 2.73
C ARG A 26 -8.28 17.86 2.97
N VAL A 27 -7.03 17.97 2.56
CA VAL A 27 -6.21 19.17 2.67
C VAL A 27 -5.72 19.57 1.29
N GLY A 28 -5.96 20.83 0.94
CA GLY A 28 -5.29 21.53 -0.16
C GLY A 28 -4.20 22.45 0.36
N PHE A 29 -3.36 22.95 -0.54
CA PHE A 29 -2.28 23.88 -0.22
C PHE A 29 -2.03 24.83 -1.39
N THR A 30 -1.81 26.10 -1.09
CA THR A 30 -1.21 27.09 -2.00
C THR A 30 -0.24 27.96 -1.21
N GLU A 31 0.80 28.48 -1.85
CA GLU A 31 1.72 29.42 -1.19
C GLU A 31 1.00 30.65 -0.60
N ASP A 32 -0.05 31.14 -1.27
CA ASP A 32 -0.79 32.34 -0.86
C ASP A 32 -1.73 32.12 0.34
N GLU A 33 -2.43 30.99 0.40
CA GLU A 33 -3.46 30.72 1.43
C GLU A 33 -3.00 29.75 2.52
N GLY A 34 -1.92 29.00 2.29
CA GLY A 34 -1.49 27.92 3.16
C GLY A 34 -2.41 26.69 3.07
N TYR A 35 -2.64 26.00 4.19
CA TYR A 35 -3.47 24.80 4.21
C TYR A 35 -4.97 25.11 4.16
N ILE A 36 -5.67 24.45 3.24
CA ILE A 36 -7.10 24.62 3.02
C ILE A 36 -7.82 23.33 3.44
N LEU A 37 -8.73 23.42 4.40
CA LEU A 37 -9.54 22.27 4.84
C LEU A 37 -10.70 22.00 3.87
N ASN A 38 -10.83 20.74 3.45
CA ASN A 38 -11.89 20.22 2.59
C ASN A 38 -12.19 21.14 1.39
N PRO A 39 -11.17 21.45 0.57
CA PRO A 39 -11.30 22.38 -0.56
C PRO A 39 -12.39 21.91 -1.53
N THR A 40 -13.09 22.88 -2.12
CA THR A 40 -14.00 22.66 -3.25
C THR A 40 -13.22 22.20 -4.49
N PHE A 41 -13.92 21.64 -5.48
CA PHE A 41 -13.28 21.25 -6.75
C PHE A 41 -12.61 22.43 -7.46
N GLU A 42 -13.18 23.63 -7.38
CA GLU A 42 -12.58 24.83 -7.96
C GLU A 42 -11.31 25.28 -7.21
N GLN A 43 -11.26 25.09 -5.89
CA GLN A 43 -10.04 25.35 -5.11
C GLN A 43 -8.97 24.29 -5.41
N LEU A 44 -9.35 23.02 -5.53
CA LEU A 44 -8.41 21.94 -5.85
C LEU A 44 -7.71 22.13 -7.20
N LYS A 45 -8.38 22.69 -8.20
CA LYS A 45 -7.75 23.02 -9.50
C LYS A 45 -6.57 23.99 -9.39
N LYS A 46 -6.54 24.81 -8.33
CA LYS A 46 -5.47 25.78 -8.05
C LYS A 46 -4.53 25.32 -6.95
N SER A 47 -4.80 24.15 -6.37
CA SER A 47 -4.08 23.62 -5.23
C SER A 47 -2.85 22.85 -5.71
N GLU A 48 -1.73 23.07 -5.04
CA GLU A 48 -0.49 22.31 -5.21
C GLU A 48 -0.55 20.97 -4.47
N LEU A 49 -1.58 20.76 -3.64
CA LEU A 49 -1.82 19.54 -2.88
C LEU A 49 -3.27 19.04 -3.00
N ASP A 50 -3.46 17.74 -3.19
CA ASP A 50 -4.71 17.04 -2.82
C ASP A 50 -4.33 15.86 -1.92
N MET A 51 -4.49 16.06 -0.61
CA MET A 51 -4.20 15.06 0.40
C MET A 51 -5.47 14.66 1.15
N VAL A 52 -5.72 13.36 1.28
CA VAL A 52 -6.74 12.83 2.17
C VAL A 52 -6.06 12.10 3.32
N VAL A 53 -6.40 12.49 4.55
CA VAL A 53 -5.87 11.89 5.78
C VAL A 53 -7.03 11.32 6.58
N ALA A 54 -6.83 10.14 7.16
CA ALA A 54 -7.75 9.56 8.13
C ALA A 54 -7.00 9.01 9.35
N GLY A 55 -7.61 9.15 10.52
CA GLY A 55 -7.00 8.75 11.78
C GLY A 55 -7.97 8.74 12.95
N THR A 56 -7.53 8.21 14.07
CA THR A 56 -8.22 8.34 15.35
C THR A 56 -7.87 9.67 16.00
N ARG A 57 -8.36 9.88 17.23
CA ARG A 57 -7.95 11.01 18.06
C ARG A 57 -6.44 11.08 18.24
N ASP A 58 -5.81 9.92 18.47
CA ASP A 58 -4.43 9.85 18.93
C ASP A 58 -3.43 9.57 17.80
N ALA A 59 -3.87 9.02 16.67
CA ALA A 59 -2.97 8.58 15.62
C ALA A 59 -3.55 8.70 14.21
N VAL A 60 -2.70 9.13 13.28
CA VAL A 60 -2.94 9.02 11.84
C VAL A 60 -2.83 7.56 11.42
N LEU A 61 -3.82 7.08 10.66
CA LEU A 61 -3.89 5.69 10.20
C LEU A 61 -3.62 5.55 8.70
N MET A 62 -4.01 6.54 7.89
CA MET A 62 -3.90 6.50 6.43
C MET A 62 -3.70 7.91 5.88
N VAL A 63 -2.81 8.02 4.90
CA VAL A 63 -2.58 9.22 4.08
C VAL A 63 -2.53 8.79 2.62
N GLU A 64 -3.26 9.49 1.77
CA GLU A 64 -3.22 9.33 0.32
C GLU A 64 -3.16 10.72 -0.31
N SER A 65 -2.12 11.01 -1.09
CA SER A 65 -1.87 12.37 -1.58
C SER A 65 -1.28 12.43 -2.99
N GLU A 66 -1.53 13.55 -3.66
CA GLU A 66 -0.80 14.03 -4.83
C GLU A 66 -0.36 15.48 -4.57
N ALA A 67 0.86 15.83 -4.98
CA ALA A 67 1.48 17.12 -4.69
C ALA A 67 2.35 17.61 -5.86
N GLN A 68 2.47 18.92 -6.03
CA GLN A 68 3.35 19.58 -7.01
C GLN A 68 4.70 19.93 -6.34
N GLU A 69 5.56 18.92 -6.16
CA GLU A 69 6.94 19.09 -5.66
C GLU A 69 7.08 19.84 -4.31
N LEU A 70 6.10 19.69 -3.42
CA LEU A 70 6.15 20.27 -2.07
C LEU A 70 7.26 19.66 -1.20
N THR A 71 7.77 20.44 -0.26
CA THR A 71 8.80 20.03 0.70
C THR A 71 8.25 19.01 1.72
N GLU A 72 9.14 18.25 2.36
CA GLU A 72 8.75 17.30 3.41
C GLU A 72 8.06 17.99 4.60
N ASP A 73 8.50 19.21 4.94
CA ASP A 73 7.91 19.99 6.04
C ASP A 73 6.48 20.43 5.71
N GLU A 74 6.21 20.85 4.47
CA GLU A 74 4.86 21.20 4.01
C GLU A 74 3.95 19.98 3.98
N MET A 75 4.45 18.84 3.49
CA MET A 75 3.70 17.58 3.47
C MET A 75 3.38 17.08 4.88
N LEU A 76 4.34 17.13 5.81
CA LEU A 76 4.13 16.76 7.20
C LEU A 76 3.15 17.72 7.88
N GLY A 77 3.29 19.03 7.65
CA GLY A 77 2.39 20.03 8.18
C GLY A 77 0.95 19.82 7.70
N ALA A 78 0.73 19.43 6.45
CA ALA A 78 -0.60 19.09 5.93
C ALA A 78 -1.22 17.89 6.67
N VAL A 79 -0.43 16.86 6.98
CA VAL A 79 -0.91 15.69 7.75
C VAL A 79 -1.32 16.10 9.17
N LEU A 80 -0.51 16.96 9.82
CA LEU A 80 -0.80 17.45 11.17
C LEU A 80 -2.01 18.38 11.20
N PHE A 81 -2.13 19.26 10.20
CA PHE A 81 -3.30 20.12 10.01
C PHE A 81 -4.57 19.27 9.84
N ALA A 82 -4.54 18.27 8.96
CA ALA A 82 -5.66 17.35 8.79
C ALA A 82 -6.04 16.66 10.11
N GLN A 83 -5.04 16.19 10.87
CA GLN A 83 -5.25 15.54 12.17
C GLN A 83 -5.95 16.44 13.16
N GLN A 84 -5.59 17.73 13.22
CA GLN A 84 -6.25 18.70 14.09
C GLN A 84 -7.69 18.96 13.65
N GLU A 85 -7.92 19.16 12.35
CA GLU A 85 -9.22 19.56 11.82
C GLU A 85 -10.28 18.45 11.88
N TYR A 86 -9.91 17.18 11.61
CA TYR A 86 -10.90 16.10 11.67
C TYR A 86 -11.33 15.72 13.09
N GLN A 87 -10.71 16.28 14.14
CA GLN A 87 -11.11 16.01 15.54
C GLN A 87 -12.56 16.41 15.80
N VAL A 88 -13.04 17.49 15.17
CA VAL A 88 -14.43 17.93 15.29
C VAL A 88 -15.38 16.86 14.75
N ALA A 89 -15.03 16.20 13.65
CA ALA A 89 -15.83 15.11 13.10
C ALA A 89 -15.82 13.87 14.00
N ILE A 90 -14.66 13.54 14.60
CA ILE A 90 -14.55 12.45 15.58
C ILE A 90 -15.48 12.73 16.76
N GLN A 91 -15.42 13.94 17.32
CA GLN A 91 -16.26 14.35 18.45
C GLN A 91 -17.75 14.26 18.09
N ALA A 92 -18.16 14.74 16.92
CA ALA A 92 -19.55 14.66 16.49
C ALA A 92 -20.03 13.20 16.34
N ILE A 93 -19.19 12.31 15.81
CA ILE A 93 -19.50 10.88 15.70
C ILE A 93 -19.61 10.23 17.09
N GLN A 94 -18.76 10.61 18.04
CA GLN A 94 -18.83 10.12 19.42
C GLN A 94 -20.14 10.53 20.10
N GLU A 95 -20.51 11.80 19.99
CA GLU A 95 -21.76 12.34 20.53
C GLU A 95 -22.98 11.64 19.91
N PHE A 96 -22.97 11.47 18.58
CA PHE A 96 -24.02 10.75 17.87
C PHE A 96 -24.12 9.29 18.34
N ALA A 97 -23.00 8.58 18.48
CA ALA A 97 -23.00 7.21 18.98
C ALA A 97 -23.46 7.08 20.43
N ALA A 98 -23.21 8.09 21.27
CA ALA A 98 -23.72 8.13 22.64
C ALA A 98 -25.26 8.26 22.69
N GLU A 99 -25.86 8.94 21.71
CA GLU A 99 -27.31 9.13 21.63
C GLU A 99 -28.05 7.93 21.02
N VAL A 100 -27.52 7.34 19.95
CA VAL A 100 -28.26 6.34 19.14
C VAL A 100 -27.56 4.98 18.99
N GLY A 101 -26.41 4.79 19.64
CA GLY A 101 -25.59 3.59 19.51
C GLY A 101 -26.33 2.33 19.96
N LYS A 102 -26.20 1.25 19.16
CA LYS A 102 -26.65 -0.09 19.59
C LYS A 102 -25.74 -0.62 20.70
N PRO A 103 -26.24 -1.53 21.56
CA PRO A 103 -25.40 -2.20 22.53
C PRO A 103 -24.16 -2.83 21.87
N ALA A 104 -23.00 -2.65 22.51
CA ALA A 104 -21.78 -3.31 22.09
C ALA A 104 -21.96 -4.84 22.11
N TRP A 105 -21.37 -5.52 21.14
CA TRP A 105 -21.34 -6.96 21.11
C TRP A 105 -20.56 -7.48 22.32
N ASP A 106 -21.10 -8.50 22.99
CA ASP A 106 -20.34 -9.27 23.98
C ASP A 106 -19.35 -10.19 23.26
N TRP A 107 -18.30 -9.57 22.72
CA TRP A 107 -17.22 -10.23 22.01
C TRP A 107 -15.95 -10.13 22.85
N GLN A 108 -15.25 -11.25 22.96
CA GLN A 108 -13.93 -11.31 23.57
C GLN A 108 -12.95 -11.90 22.57
N PRO A 109 -11.68 -11.43 22.56
CA PRO A 109 -10.65 -12.11 21.79
C PRO A 109 -10.46 -13.53 22.32
N GLU A 110 -10.08 -14.44 21.43
CA GLU A 110 -9.70 -15.80 21.85
C GLU A 110 -8.57 -15.73 22.87
N ALA A 111 -8.71 -16.52 23.95
CA ALA A 111 -7.67 -16.64 24.97
C ALA A 111 -6.36 -17.14 24.33
N GLU A 112 -5.22 -16.58 24.76
CA GLU A 112 -3.92 -17.05 24.28
C GLU A 112 -3.71 -18.51 24.70
N LYS A 113 -3.47 -19.37 23.71
CA LYS A 113 -3.17 -20.79 23.89
C LYS A 113 -1.66 -20.93 24.16
N THR A 114 -1.26 -20.61 25.38
CA THR A 114 0.15 -20.57 25.81
C THR A 114 0.89 -21.89 25.54
N ALA A 115 0.24 -23.03 25.76
CA ALA A 115 0.81 -24.34 25.46
C ALA A 115 1.25 -24.51 24.00
N VAL A 116 0.42 -24.06 23.03
CA VAL A 116 0.76 -24.11 21.59
C VAL A 116 1.94 -23.19 21.30
N LYS A 117 1.88 -21.96 21.83
CA LYS A 117 2.92 -20.94 21.65
C LYS A 117 4.28 -21.44 22.13
N GLU A 118 4.33 -22.01 23.33
CA GLU A 118 5.55 -22.54 23.94
C GLU A 118 6.07 -23.75 23.17
N ALA A 119 5.19 -24.68 22.76
CA ALA A 119 5.59 -25.84 21.98
C ALA A 119 6.18 -25.46 20.61
N VAL A 120 5.54 -24.52 19.89
CA VAL A 120 6.03 -24.02 18.61
C VAL A 120 7.35 -23.26 18.79
N ALA A 121 7.46 -22.39 19.79
CA ALA A 121 8.69 -21.65 20.07
C ALA A 121 9.85 -22.58 20.41
N ALA A 122 9.65 -23.53 21.31
CA ALA A 122 10.69 -24.47 21.74
C ALA A 122 11.24 -25.31 20.57
N ALA A 123 10.39 -25.74 19.64
CA ALA A 123 10.80 -26.59 18.52
C ALA A 123 11.33 -25.82 17.30
N PHE A 124 10.83 -24.60 17.05
CA PHE A 124 11.04 -23.91 15.76
C PHE A 124 11.68 -22.52 15.84
N GLU A 125 11.84 -21.91 17.02
CA GLU A 125 12.37 -20.53 17.08
C GLU A 125 13.75 -20.39 16.42
N GLN A 126 14.70 -21.26 16.78
CA GLN A 126 16.04 -21.20 16.19
C GLN A 126 16.00 -21.53 14.69
N LYS A 127 15.22 -22.53 14.28
CA LYS A 127 15.08 -22.90 12.86
C LYS A 127 14.50 -21.76 12.02
N ILE A 128 13.52 -21.03 12.56
CA ILE A 128 12.94 -19.85 11.91
C ILE A 128 13.96 -18.72 11.84
N ARG A 129 14.74 -18.48 12.91
CA ARG A 129 15.84 -17.51 12.90
C ARG A 129 16.85 -17.81 11.78
N ASP A 130 17.26 -19.06 11.67
CA ASP A 130 18.20 -19.51 10.64
C ASP A 130 17.59 -19.40 9.23
N ALA A 131 16.31 -19.74 9.07
CA ALA A 131 15.60 -19.59 7.80
C ALA A 131 15.51 -18.11 7.36
N TYR A 132 15.31 -17.18 8.28
CA TYR A 132 15.31 -15.74 7.97
C TYR A 132 16.70 -15.15 7.71
N ALA A 133 17.78 -15.89 7.98
CA ALA A 133 19.12 -15.51 7.55
C ALA A 133 19.39 -15.85 6.06
N VAL A 134 18.53 -16.65 5.42
CA VAL A 134 18.57 -16.92 3.99
C VAL A 134 18.11 -15.67 3.22
N THR A 135 19.00 -15.11 2.41
CA THR A 135 18.78 -13.82 1.74
C THR A 135 17.87 -13.95 0.51
N ILE A 136 18.03 -15.01 -0.29
CA ILE A 136 17.24 -15.27 -1.50
C ILE A 136 15.79 -15.57 -1.12
N LYS A 137 14.84 -14.83 -1.70
CA LYS A 137 13.41 -14.95 -1.35
C LYS A 137 12.86 -16.35 -1.56
N GLN A 138 13.16 -16.97 -2.70
CA GLN A 138 12.60 -18.27 -3.06
C GLN A 138 13.08 -19.36 -2.11
N ASP A 139 14.39 -19.41 -1.84
CA ASP A 139 14.99 -20.36 -0.92
C ASP A 139 14.42 -20.19 0.49
N ARG A 140 14.34 -18.95 0.98
CA ARG A 140 13.75 -18.64 2.28
C ARG A 140 12.30 -19.10 2.38
N THR A 141 11.47 -18.82 1.37
CA THR A 141 10.06 -19.24 1.36
C THR A 141 9.93 -20.76 1.35
N ASN A 142 10.78 -21.46 0.58
CA ASN A 142 10.79 -22.91 0.54
C ASN A 142 11.20 -23.51 1.88
N THR A 143 12.24 -22.97 2.53
CA THR A 143 12.67 -23.39 3.87
C THR A 143 11.56 -23.18 4.90
N LEU A 144 10.94 -21.99 4.94
CA LEU A 144 9.84 -21.71 5.87
C LEU A 144 8.63 -22.60 5.61
N SER A 145 8.31 -22.89 4.35
CA SER A 145 7.23 -23.83 3.99
C SER A 145 7.52 -25.25 4.49
N ALA A 146 8.76 -25.73 4.31
CA ALA A 146 9.17 -27.03 4.84
C ALA A 146 9.09 -27.08 6.38
N LEU A 147 9.50 -26.01 7.07
CA LEU A 147 9.39 -25.90 8.52
C LEU A 147 7.94 -25.86 9.01
N ARG A 148 7.03 -25.24 8.25
CA ARG A 148 5.59 -25.26 8.55
C ARG A 148 5.02 -26.68 8.43
N THR A 149 5.35 -27.39 7.36
CA THR A 149 4.95 -28.81 7.19
C THR A 149 5.53 -29.68 8.30
N GLU A 150 6.78 -29.44 8.73
CA GLU A 150 7.37 -30.14 9.87
C GLU A 150 6.64 -29.82 11.18
N ALA A 151 6.27 -28.56 11.42
CA ALA A 151 5.49 -28.15 12.59
C ALA A 151 4.12 -28.81 12.62
N GLU A 152 3.44 -28.89 11.48
CA GLU A 152 2.16 -29.60 11.36
C GLU A 152 2.31 -31.08 11.68
N ALA A 153 3.27 -31.76 11.05
CA ALA A 153 3.52 -33.18 11.29
C ALA A 153 3.90 -33.47 12.76
N MET A 154 4.61 -32.55 13.42
CA MET A 154 5.09 -32.74 14.79
C MET A 154 4.04 -32.39 15.85
N LEU A 155 3.21 -31.36 15.64
CA LEU A 155 2.39 -30.77 16.69
C LEU A 155 0.88 -30.97 16.48
N VAL A 156 0.43 -31.36 15.29
CA VAL A 156 -1.00 -31.58 15.01
C VAL A 156 -1.42 -33.00 15.38
N GLY A 157 -2.61 -33.12 15.97
CA GLY A 157 -3.20 -34.41 16.35
C GLY A 157 -4.27 -34.27 17.44
N GLU A 158 -4.90 -35.39 17.78
CA GLU A 158 -5.95 -35.46 18.81
C GLU A 158 -5.44 -36.01 20.16
N GLU A 159 -4.17 -36.40 20.23
CA GLU A 159 -3.52 -36.97 21.42
C GLU A 159 -3.11 -35.88 22.43
N GLU A 160 -2.88 -36.28 23.68
CA GLU A 160 -2.41 -35.37 24.73
C GLU A 160 -1.08 -34.71 24.34
N GLY A 161 -1.04 -33.37 24.37
CA GLY A 161 0.12 -32.59 23.91
C GLY A 161 0.13 -32.22 22.42
N LYS A 162 -0.92 -32.58 21.66
CA LYS A 162 -1.14 -32.15 20.27
C LYS A 162 -2.18 -31.02 20.18
N PHE A 163 -2.17 -30.32 19.05
CA PHE A 163 -2.98 -29.13 18.82
C PHE A 163 -3.70 -29.16 17.47
N SER A 164 -4.61 -28.22 17.24
CA SER A 164 -5.26 -28.06 15.93
C SER A 164 -4.28 -27.52 14.87
N ALA A 165 -4.50 -27.87 13.61
CA ALA A 165 -3.70 -27.35 12.49
C ALA A 165 -3.75 -25.81 12.42
N ASP A 166 -4.93 -25.22 12.57
CA ASP A 166 -5.13 -23.77 12.55
C ASP A 166 -4.33 -23.07 13.65
N ASP A 167 -4.31 -23.64 14.86
CA ASP A 167 -3.51 -23.10 15.97
C ASP A 167 -2.01 -23.16 15.65
N VAL A 168 -1.50 -24.30 15.20
CA VAL A 168 -0.08 -24.47 14.87
C VAL A 168 0.34 -23.48 13.79
N GLN A 169 -0.42 -23.36 12.70
CA GLN A 169 -0.14 -22.41 11.61
C GLN A 169 -0.18 -20.95 12.09
N SER A 170 -1.16 -20.60 12.92
CA SER A 170 -1.32 -19.26 13.48
C SER A 170 -0.16 -18.88 14.41
N TYR A 171 0.21 -19.76 15.35
CA TYR A 171 1.32 -19.51 16.27
C TYR A 171 2.68 -19.57 15.58
N PHE A 172 2.86 -20.40 14.55
CA PHE A 172 4.06 -20.37 13.71
C PHE A 172 4.22 -19.01 13.01
N SER A 173 3.14 -18.49 12.43
CA SER A 173 3.13 -17.15 11.79
C SER A 173 3.37 -16.03 12.81
N LYS A 174 2.85 -16.14 14.04
CA LYS A 174 3.14 -15.20 15.14
C LYS A 174 4.61 -15.25 15.55
N LEU A 175 5.21 -16.44 15.58
CA LEU A 175 6.63 -16.63 15.90
C LEU A 175 7.54 -16.03 14.81
N GLU A 176 7.23 -16.28 13.52
CA GLU A 176 7.89 -15.61 12.39
C GLU A 176 7.90 -14.08 12.56
N LYS A 177 6.73 -13.50 12.85
CA LYS A 177 6.59 -12.06 13.11
C LYS A 177 7.43 -11.59 14.29
N SER A 178 7.46 -12.35 15.39
CA SER A 178 8.24 -12.03 16.58
C SER A 178 9.75 -12.03 16.30
N VAL A 179 10.24 -13.07 15.62
CA VAL A 179 11.65 -13.23 15.25
C VAL A 179 12.13 -12.07 14.38
N VAL A 180 11.42 -11.78 13.28
CA VAL A 180 11.81 -10.71 12.36
C VAL A 180 11.81 -9.34 13.05
N ARG A 181 10.76 -9.03 13.84
CA ARG A 181 10.69 -7.76 14.57
C ARG A 181 11.77 -7.65 15.65
N GLY A 182 12.00 -8.72 16.40
CA GLY A 182 13.00 -8.79 17.45
C GLY A 182 14.40 -8.53 16.92
N ASN A 183 14.75 -9.11 15.78
CA ASN A 183 16.05 -8.89 15.13
C ASN A 183 16.26 -7.41 14.77
N ILE A 184 15.26 -6.78 14.13
CA ILE A 184 15.34 -5.36 13.73
C ILE A 184 15.47 -4.45 14.94
N ILE A 185 14.66 -4.66 15.99
CA ILE A 185 14.69 -3.85 17.22
C ILE A 185 16.04 -4.01 17.95
N SER A 186 16.63 -5.20 17.89
CA SER A 186 17.92 -5.49 18.53
C SER A 186 19.13 -5.03 17.70
N GLY A 187 18.92 -4.33 16.59
CA GLY A 187 19.99 -3.81 15.73
C GLY A 187 20.69 -4.88 14.88
N GLN A 188 20.11 -6.08 14.76
CA GLN A 188 20.62 -7.11 13.86
C GLN A 188 20.35 -6.73 12.39
N PRO A 189 21.16 -7.22 11.43
CA PRO A 189 20.87 -7.06 10.01
C PRO A 189 19.46 -7.55 9.65
N ARG A 190 18.86 -6.94 8.63
CA ARG A 190 17.57 -7.38 8.09
C ARG A 190 17.72 -8.74 7.39
N ILE A 191 16.58 -9.31 6.99
CA ILE A 191 16.50 -10.64 6.34
C ILE A 191 17.37 -10.82 5.10
N ASP A 192 17.76 -9.72 4.43
CA ASP A 192 18.64 -9.72 3.27
C ASP A 192 20.03 -9.12 3.56
N GLY A 193 20.40 -9.03 4.83
CA GLY A 193 21.71 -8.56 5.31
C GLY A 193 21.87 -7.04 5.37
N ARG A 194 20.89 -6.26 4.91
CA ARG A 194 20.99 -4.79 4.91
C ARG A 194 20.74 -4.19 6.28
N ASP A 195 21.26 -2.97 6.48
CA ASP A 195 20.87 -2.11 7.59
C ASP A 195 19.49 -1.44 7.35
N SER A 196 19.09 -0.56 8.27
CA SER A 196 17.82 0.15 8.21
C SER A 196 17.76 1.28 7.18
N LYS A 197 18.89 1.66 6.56
CA LYS A 197 19.01 2.84 5.68
C LYS A 197 19.35 2.49 4.22
N THR A 198 19.94 1.33 3.98
CA THR A 198 20.48 0.93 2.69
C THR A 198 19.39 0.41 1.76
N VAL A 199 19.33 0.99 0.56
CA VAL A 199 18.44 0.57 -0.54
C VAL A 199 19.02 -0.67 -1.23
N ARG A 200 18.16 -1.52 -1.80
CA ARG A 200 18.60 -2.69 -2.60
C ARG A 200 19.32 -2.24 -3.88
N PRO A 201 20.18 -3.07 -4.48
CA PRO A 201 20.80 -2.78 -5.77
C PRO A 201 19.77 -2.40 -6.83
N ILE A 202 20.10 -1.41 -7.67
CA ILE A 202 19.24 -0.93 -8.75
C ILE A 202 19.92 -1.21 -10.09
N ASN A 203 19.18 -1.74 -11.04
CA ASN A 203 19.59 -1.89 -12.43
C ASN A 203 18.53 -1.24 -13.34
N VAL A 204 18.99 -0.53 -14.37
CA VAL A 204 18.17 0.30 -15.25
C VAL A 204 18.57 0.08 -16.69
N GLU A 205 17.58 -0.21 -17.54
CA GLU A 205 17.73 -0.24 -19.00
C GLU A 205 16.60 0.56 -19.66
N VAL A 206 16.88 1.23 -20.77
CA VAL A 206 15.93 1.98 -21.60
C VAL A 206 16.01 1.52 -23.04
N GLY A 207 14.99 1.77 -23.86
CA GLY A 207 14.95 1.31 -25.25
C GLY A 207 14.89 -0.22 -25.40
N LEU A 208 14.37 -0.93 -24.39
CA LEU A 208 14.30 -2.39 -24.34
C LEU A 208 13.46 -2.96 -25.50
N LEU A 209 12.31 -2.33 -25.80
CA LEU A 209 11.33 -2.83 -26.75
C LEU A 209 11.35 -2.02 -28.05
N LYS A 210 11.71 -2.66 -29.16
CA LYS A 210 11.96 -2.00 -30.46
C LYS A 210 10.76 -1.32 -31.13
N LYS A 211 9.53 -1.60 -30.69
CA LYS A 211 8.28 -1.15 -31.37
C LYS A 211 7.40 -0.25 -30.50
N THR A 212 7.77 -0.02 -29.25
CA THR A 212 7.09 0.95 -28.39
C THR A 212 7.59 2.36 -28.70
N HIS A 213 6.82 3.39 -28.33
CA HIS A 213 7.34 4.76 -28.41
C HIS A 213 8.49 4.94 -27.41
N GLY A 214 8.28 4.54 -26.15
CA GLY A 214 9.35 4.41 -25.16
C GLY A 214 9.20 3.19 -24.28
N SER A 215 10.31 2.68 -23.75
CA SER A 215 10.33 1.51 -22.86
C SER A 215 11.48 1.56 -21.87
N ALA A 216 11.25 1.03 -20.66
CA ALA A 216 12.25 0.90 -19.62
C ALA A 216 12.11 -0.41 -18.85
N LEU A 217 13.23 -0.96 -18.41
CA LEU A 217 13.31 -2.02 -17.42
C LEU A 217 13.93 -1.42 -16.15
N PHE A 218 13.14 -1.39 -15.08
CA PHE A 218 13.61 -0.95 -13.77
C PHE A 218 13.61 -2.14 -12.81
N THR A 219 14.79 -2.47 -12.25
CA THR A 219 14.95 -3.53 -11.26
C THR A 219 15.53 -2.95 -9.97
N ARG A 220 14.91 -3.24 -8.83
CA ARG A 220 15.40 -2.88 -7.48
C ARG A 220 15.37 -4.09 -6.56
N GLY A 221 16.52 -4.76 -6.42
CA GLY A 221 16.59 -6.10 -5.82
C GLY A 221 15.70 -7.08 -6.58
N GLU A 222 14.86 -7.82 -5.87
CA GLU A 222 13.90 -8.80 -6.45
C GLU A 222 12.52 -8.17 -6.75
N THR A 223 12.49 -6.89 -7.13
CA THR A 223 11.28 -6.20 -7.62
C THR A 223 11.62 -5.59 -8.97
N GLN A 224 10.86 -5.93 -10.00
CA GLN A 224 11.12 -5.54 -11.38
C GLN A 224 9.84 -5.09 -12.09
N ALA A 225 9.96 -4.03 -12.87
CA ALA A 225 8.90 -3.51 -13.71
C ALA A 225 9.43 -3.25 -15.14
N ILE A 226 8.73 -3.80 -16.13
CA ILE A 226 8.84 -3.35 -17.51
C ILE A 226 7.79 -2.26 -17.69
N VAL A 227 8.21 -1.06 -18.08
CA VAL A 227 7.32 0.08 -18.28
C VAL A 227 7.40 0.52 -19.73
N THR A 228 6.25 0.83 -20.31
CA THR A 228 6.14 1.27 -21.71
C THR A 228 5.32 2.54 -21.80
N THR A 229 5.69 3.40 -22.72
CA THR A 229 5.00 4.65 -23.03
C THR A 229 4.47 4.57 -24.46
N THR A 230 3.23 5.01 -24.65
CA THR A 230 2.59 5.14 -25.95
C THR A 230 2.00 6.55 -26.09
N LEU A 231 2.39 7.26 -27.15
CA LEU A 231 1.83 8.54 -27.55
C LEU A 231 0.63 8.34 -28.50
N GLY A 232 -0.39 9.18 -28.33
CA GLY A 232 -1.60 9.19 -29.13
C GLY A 232 -2.12 10.61 -29.38
N THR A 233 -3.20 10.71 -30.13
CA THR A 233 -3.87 11.98 -30.44
C THR A 233 -4.90 12.34 -29.36
N ALA A 234 -5.50 13.53 -29.44
CA ALA A 234 -6.63 13.93 -28.58
C ALA A 234 -7.88 13.02 -28.70
N ARG A 235 -7.96 12.17 -29.73
CA ARG A 235 -9.04 11.16 -29.86
C ARG A 235 -8.83 9.96 -28.93
N ASP A 236 -7.59 9.73 -28.50
CA ASP A 236 -7.20 8.61 -27.66
C ASP A 236 -7.28 8.95 -26.16
N ALA A 237 -7.57 10.22 -25.83
CA ALA A 237 -7.76 10.66 -24.45
C ALA A 237 -8.91 9.90 -23.79
N GLN A 238 -8.72 9.52 -22.52
CA GLN A 238 -9.70 8.74 -21.79
C GLN A 238 -10.91 9.62 -21.47
N PHE A 239 -12.07 9.25 -22.00
CA PHE A 239 -13.33 9.86 -21.61
C PHE A 239 -13.78 9.32 -20.27
N ILE A 240 -14.03 10.21 -19.30
CA ILE A 240 -14.48 9.86 -17.96
C ILE A 240 -15.84 10.51 -17.75
N ASP A 241 -16.86 9.67 -17.59
CA ASP A 241 -18.20 10.05 -17.15
C ASP A 241 -18.30 9.78 -15.64
N ALA A 242 -18.19 10.85 -14.85
CA ALA A 242 -18.20 10.80 -13.40
C ALA A 242 -19.36 11.62 -12.83
N LEU A 243 -19.67 11.42 -11.55
CA LEU A 243 -20.73 12.17 -10.86
C LEU A 243 -20.52 13.70 -10.91
N GLU A 244 -19.26 14.13 -10.99
CA GLU A 244 -18.84 15.53 -11.06
C GLU A 244 -18.99 16.13 -12.48
N GLY A 245 -19.21 15.28 -13.48
CA GLY A 245 -19.34 15.66 -14.89
C GLY A 245 -18.46 14.85 -15.82
N GLU A 246 -18.52 15.21 -17.09
CA GLU A 246 -17.71 14.60 -18.14
C GLU A 246 -16.35 15.28 -18.24
N SER A 247 -15.29 14.49 -18.39
CA SER A 247 -13.94 14.98 -18.59
C SER A 247 -13.16 14.13 -19.58
N ARG A 248 -12.05 14.66 -20.10
CA ARG A 248 -11.09 13.93 -20.91
C ARG A 248 -9.73 13.98 -20.23
N ASP A 249 -9.21 12.80 -19.89
CA ASP A 249 -7.89 12.67 -19.27
C ASP A 249 -6.86 12.30 -20.34
N PRO A 250 -5.90 13.20 -20.67
CA PRO A 250 -4.85 12.92 -21.63
C PRO A 250 -3.77 12.00 -21.06
N PHE A 251 -3.75 11.72 -19.75
CA PHE A 251 -2.72 10.90 -19.12
C PHE A 251 -3.26 9.67 -18.42
N MET A 252 -2.98 8.51 -19.02
CA MET A 252 -3.31 7.20 -18.48
C MET A 252 -2.07 6.50 -17.93
N LEU A 253 -2.18 5.91 -16.74
CA LEU A 253 -1.19 4.98 -16.22
C LEU A 253 -1.87 3.69 -15.76
N HIS A 254 -1.56 2.60 -16.44
CA HIS A 254 -2.04 1.27 -16.12
C HIS A 254 -0.96 0.44 -15.44
N TYR A 255 -1.35 -0.32 -14.43
CA TYR A 255 -0.47 -1.15 -13.63
C TYR A 255 -1.02 -2.57 -13.62
N ASN A 256 -0.19 -3.53 -14.02
CA ASN A 256 -0.55 -4.94 -14.12
C ASN A 256 0.33 -5.76 -13.17
N PHE A 257 -0.31 -6.64 -12.38
CA PHE A 257 0.36 -7.49 -11.41
C PHE A 257 0.07 -8.97 -11.69
N PRO A 258 0.77 -9.57 -12.67
CA PRO A 258 0.54 -10.97 -13.02
C PRO A 258 1.00 -11.91 -11.90
N PRO A 259 0.36 -13.08 -11.75
CA PRO A 259 0.64 -14.02 -10.65
C PRO A 259 2.06 -14.60 -10.70
N PHE A 260 2.64 -14.70 -11.91
CA PHE A 260 4.02 -15.16 -12.05
C PHE A 260 5.04 -14.22 -11.37
N SER A 261 4.70 -12.94 -11.17
CA SER A 261 5.60 -11.98 -10.53
C SER A 261 5.93 -12.32 -9.06
N VAL A 262 5.09 -13.14 -8.44
CA VAL A 262 5.31 -13.69 -7.09
C VAL A 262 5.64 -15.18 -7.11
N GLY A 263 5.77 -15.78 -8.29
CA GLY A 263 6.02 -17.22 -8.46
C GLY A 263 4.79 -18.10 -8.26
N GLU A 264 3.58 -17.55 -8.39
CA GLU A 264 2.32 -18.26 -8.19
C GLU A 264 1.57 -18.48 -9.51
N CYS A 265 0.68 -19.47 -9.51
CA CYS A 265 -0.34 -19.64 -10.56
C CYS A 265 -1.60 -18.87 -10.15
N GLY A 266 -2.22 -18.15 -11.09
CA GLY A 266 -3.43 -17.37 -10.83
C GLY A 266 -4.24 -17.13 -12.07
N ARG A 267 -5.47 -16.64 -11.90
CA ARG A 267 -6.34 -16.27 -13.03
C ARG A 267 -5.84 -14.98 -13.66
N MET A 268 -5.63 -14.99 -14.97
CA MET A 268 -5.46 -13.77 -15.76
C MET A 268 -6.85 -13.24 -16.12
N GLY A 269 -7.14 -12.00 -15.75
CA GLY A 269 -8.46 -11.39 -15.95
C GLY A 269 -8.42 -9.87 -15.88
N PRO A 270 -9.58 -9.22 -15.72
CA PRO A 270 -9.65 -7.78 -15.49
C PRO A 270 -8.86 -7.36 -14.24
N PRO A 271 -8.33 -6.12 -14.20
CA PRO A 271 -7.53 -5.65 -13.09
C PRO A 271 -8.35 -5.63 -11.79
N GLY A 272 -7.74 -6.12 -10.71
CA GLY A 272 -8.28 -6.07 -9.37
C GLY A 272 -8.14 -4.69 -8.73
N ARG A 273 -8.80 -4.49 -7.58
CA ARG A 273 -8.77 -3.22 -6.82
C ARG A 273 -7.36 -2.75 -6.48
N ARG A 274 -6.44 -3.68 -6.16
CA ARG A 274 -5.05 -3.35 -5.83
C ARG A 274 -4.28 -2.81 -7.02
N GLU A 275 -4.49 -3.37 -8.20
CA GLU A 275 -3.83 -2.94 -9.44
C GLU A 275 -4.28 -1.54 -9.82
N ILE A 276 -5.59 -1.27 -9.73
CA ILE A 276 -6.15 0.07 -9.95
C ILE A 276 -5.58 1.08 -8.95
N GLY A 277 -5.55 0.73 -7.65
CA GLY A 277 -4.99 1.58 -6.60
C GLY A 277 -3.50 1.88 -6.81
N HIS A 278 -2.69 0.87 -7.11
CA HIS A 278 -1.27 1.06 -7.41
C HIS A 278 -1.03 1.85 -8.71
N GLY A 279 -1.87 1.66 -9.73
CA GLY A 279 -1.84 2.45 -10.95
C GLY A 279 -2.11 3.93 -10.67
N ARG A 280 -3.15 4.24 -9.87
CA ARG A 280 -3.42 5.63 -9.45
C ARG A 280 -2.28 6.21 -8.61
N LEU A 281 -1.71 5.44 -7.68
CA LEU A 281 -0.56 5.86 -6.88
C LEU A 281 0.65 6.21 -7.75
N ALA A 282 0.98 5.35 -8.72
CA ALA A 282 2.09 5.63 -9.64
C ALA A 282 1.80 6.83 -10.55
N ARG A 283 0.54 6.99 -11.00
CA ARG A 283 0.11 8.16 -11.79
C ARG A 283 0.35 9.46 -11.02
N ARG A 284 -0.05 9.49 -9.75
CA ARG A 284 0.15 10.63 -8.84
C ARG A 284 1.63 10.98 -8.64
N GLY A 285 2.49 9.99 -8.61
CA GLY A 285 3.94 10.20 -8.49
C GLY A 285 4.63 10.75 -9.74
N ILE A 286 3.95 10.78 -10.89
CA ILE A 286 4.51 11.25 -12.17
C ILE A 286 3.80 12.50 -12.69
N GLN A 287 2.52 12.70 -12.38
CA GLN A 287 1.72 13.78 -12.97
C GLN A 287 2.29 15.18 -12.73
N ALA A 288 3.00 15.41 -11.61
CA ALA A 288 3.57 16.71 -11.28
C ALA A 288 4.71 17.13 -12.22
N VAL A 289 5.38 16.16 -12.85
CA VAL A 289 6.52 16.39 -13.76
C VAL A 289 6.14 16.21 -15.23
N LEU A 290 4.86 16.02 -15.53
CA LEU A 290 4.40 15.96 -16.91
C LEU A 290 4.38 17.36 -17.54
N PRO A 291 4.70 17.46 -18.85
CA PRO A 291 4.50 18.71 -19.58
C PRO A 291 3.02 19.07 -19.63
N THR A 292 2.75 20.36 -19.78
CA THR A 292 1.39 20.84 -19.98
C THR A 292 0.85 20.46 -21.37
N ASP A 293 -0.47 20.45 -21.53
CA ASP A 293 -1.11 20.19 -22.84
C ASP A 293 -0.69 21.21 -23.93
N GLU A 294 -0.31 22.43 -23.54
CA GLU A 294 0.19 23.46 -24.46
C GLU A 294 1.61 23.13 -24.97
N GLU A 295 2.47 22.59 -24.10
CA GLU A 295 3.85 22.22 -24.44
C GLU A 295 3.92 20.88 -25.18
N PHE A 296 3.03 19.94 -24.85
CA PHE A 296 3.03 18.60 -25.40
C PHE A 296 1.61 18.09 -25.67
N PRO A 297 1.01 18.44 -26.83
CA PRO A 297 -0.41 18.19 -27.13
C PRO A 297 -0.68 16.73 -27.59
N TYR A 298 -0.21 15.76 -26.81
CA TYR A 298 -0.37 14.33 -27.06
C TYR A 298 -1.03 13.64 -25.87
N THR A 299 -1.86 12.65 -26.16
CA THR A 299 -2.33 11.72 -25.13
C THR A 299 -1.21 10.75 -24.80
N ILE A 300 -0.93 10.56 -23.51
CA ILE A 300 0.12 9.69 -23.01
C ILE A 300 -0.52 8.48 -22.31
N ARG A 301 -0.16 7.27 -22.74
CA ARG A 301 -0.50 6.03 -22.05
C ARG A 301 0.75 5.32 -21.59
N VAL A 302 0.90 5.22 -20.27
CA VAL A 302 1.95 4.43 -19.62
C VAL A 302 1.36 3.10 -19.15
N VAL A 303 2.08 2.00 -19.40
CA VAL A 303 1.73 0.67 -18.90
C VAL A 303 2.92 0.08 -18.17
N SER A 304 2.72 -0.26 -16.89
CA SER A 304 3.72 -0.91 -16.05
C SER A 304 3.34 -2.37 -15.81
N GLU A 305 4.16 -3.26 -16.34
CA GLU A 305 4.08 -4.71 -16.19
C GLU A 305 5.06 -5.16 -15.10
N ILE A 306 4.54 -5.64 -13.97
CA ILE A 306 5.39 -6.16 -12.89
C ILE A 306 5.84 -7.57 -13.22
N THR A 307 7.14 -7.75 -13.46
CA THR A 307 7.72 -9.05 -13.80
C THR A 307 8.21 -9.82 -12.59
N GLU A 308 8.63 -9.11 -11.53
CA GLU A 308 9.04 -9.67 -10.24
C GLU A 308 8.60 -8.77 -9.08
N SER A 309 8.21 -9.35 -7.94
CA SER A 309 7.77 -8.58 -6.78
C SER A 309 8.27 -9.14 -5.46
N ASN A 310 9.13 -8.37 -4.80
CA ASN A 310 9.52 -8.56 -3.40
C ASN A 310 9.44 -7.23 -2.62
N GLY A 311 8.40 -6.43 -2.91
CA GLY A 311 8.08 -5.21 -2.17
C GLY A 311 8.11 -3.94 -3.02
N SER A 312 7.10 -3.08 -2.78
CA SER A 312 6.92 -1.74 -3.37
C SER A 312 7.16 -1.71 -4.89
N SER A 313 6.40 -2.53 -5.62
CA SER A 313 6.37 -2.56 -7.08
C SER A 313 5.70 -1.31 -7.68
N SER A 314 4.81 -0.63 -6.95
CA SER A 314 4.24 0.66 -7.38
C SER A 314 5.30 1.76 -7.52
N MET A 315 6.29 1.81 -6.63
CA MET A 315 7.40 2.76 -6.74
C MET A 315 8.38 2.37 -7.86
N ALA A 316 8.52 1.07 -8.15
CA ALA A 316 9.25 0.63 -9.34
C ALA A 316 8.54 1.11 -10.62
N SER A 317 7.20 1.14 -10.63
CA SER A 317 6.42 1.73 -11.72
C SER A 317 6.70 3.22 -11.87
N VAL A 318 6.72 4.01 -10.78
CA VAL A 318 7.09 5.45 -10.86
C VAL A 318 8.46 5.64 -11.51
N CYS A 319 9.49 4.96 -11.01
CA CYS A 319 10.84 5.06 -11.59
C CYS A 319 10.87 4.64 -13.07
N GLY A 320 10.25 3.51 -13.41
CA GLY A 320 10.19 3.03 -14.78
C GLY A 320 9.37 3.92 -15.70
N SER A 321 8.32 4.57 -15.19
CA SER A 321 7.50 5.54 -15.94
C SER A 321 8.31 6.77 -16.31
N SER A 322 9.07 7.35 -15.36
CA SER A 322 9.96 8.48 -15.65
C SER A 322 10.94 8.14 -16.79
N LEU A 323 11.58 6.97 -16.72
CA LEU A 323 12.51 6.51 -17.73
C LEU A 323 11.85 6.26 -19.09
N ALA A 324 10.72 5.56 -19.11
CA ALA A 324 10.00 5.23 -20.35
C ALA A 324 9.36 6.47 -20.99
N LEU A 325 9.04 7.50 -20.22
CA LEU A 325 8.57 8.79 -20.74
C LEU A 325 9.72 9.57 -21.39
N MET A 326 10.93 9.53 -20.84
CA MET A 326 12.11 10.18 -21.43
C MET A 326 12.65 9.45 -22.68
N ASP A 327 12.45 8.13 -22.76
CA ASP A 327 12.82 7.30 -23.92
C ASP A 327 11.87 7.48 -25.11
N ALA A 328 10.62 7.93 -24.87
CA ALA A 328 9.58 8.14 -25.87
C ALA A 328 9.68 9.48 -26.60
#